data_AF-A0A348QVQ3-F1
#
_entry.id   AF-A0A348QVQ3-F1
#
_cell.length_a   1.000
_cell.length_b   1.000
_cell.length_c   1.000
_cell.angle_alpha   90.00
_cell.angle_beta   90.00
_cell.angle_gamma   90.00
#
_symmetry.space_group_name_H-M   'P 1'
#
loop_
_entity.id
_entity.type
_entity.pdbx_description
1 polymer ?
#
loop_
_entity_poly.entity_id
_entity_poly.type
_entity_poly.pdbx_seq_one_letter_code
_entity_poly.pdbx_strand_id
1 'polypeptide(L)'
;MKRFVLIDTAEIPDGGGALCLFEYGDDFVIKIQGGNGNQLMNTRTHGSEDALAEIPCRKIAHRPQPRVLIGGLGMGFTLASALRHLGKDAEVQVAELVPGVIDWNRGPLGEKSGMPINDPRTRVLRKDVAEVLKSEPQGYDAIMLDVDNGPEGLTRKSNSWLYSSTGLDACARALRPKGLLAVWSASADQAFSQRLARSGFIAEEVQVFAHGNRGTRHTIWIAEKRS
;
A
#
# COMPACT_ATOMS: atom_id res chain seq x y z
N MET A 1 -30.03 12.16 -6.77
CA MET A 1 -28.96 11.84 -7.75
C MET A 1 -27.63 11.99 -7.04
N LYS A 2 -26.85 10.91 -6.87
CA LYS A 2 -25.54 11.00 -6.17
C LYS A 2 -24.61 11.91 -6.97
N ARG A 3 -23.99 12.88 -6.30
CA ARG A 3 -23.05 13.85 -6.90
C ARG A 3 -21.75 13.82 -6.10
N PHE A 4 -20.64 14.09 -6.77
CA PHE A 4 -19.37 14.29 -6.10
C PHE A 4 -19.41 15.62 -5.35
N VAL A 5 -19.12 15.58 -4.06
CA VAL A 5 -18.93 16.76 -3.22
C VAL A 5 -17.48 16.79 -2.78
N LEU A 6 -16.74 17.85 -3.12
CA LEU A 6 -15.35 18.00 -2.68
C LEU A 6 -15.35 18.26 -1.17
N ILE A 7 -14.68 17.39 -0.41
CA ILE A 7 -14.55 17.50 1.04
C ILE A 7 -13.28 18.26 1.38
N ASP A 8 -12.16 17.89 0.75
CA ASP A 8 -10.87 18.48 1.05
C ASP A 8 -9.87 18.29 -0.11
N THR A 9 -8.79 19.06 -0.09
CA THR A 9 -7.66 18.97 -1.02
C THR A 9 -6.34 18.98 -0.26
N ALA A 10 -5.53 17.95 -0.48
CA ALA A 10 -4.24 17.77 0.16
C ALA A 10 -3.10 17.94 -0.84
N GLU A 11 -2.22 18.91 -0.60
CA GLU A 11 -1.01 19.07 -1.40
C GLU A 11 -0.09 17.88 -1.23
N ILE A 12 0.52 17.47 -2.35
CA ILE A 12 1.49 16.41 -2.32
C ILE A 12 2.89 17.03 -2.39
N PRO A 13 3.83 16.61 -1.51
CA PRO A 13 5.17 17.19 -1.48
C PRO A 13 5.92 17.20 -2.81
N ASP A 14 6.96 18.04 -2.87
CA ASP A 14 7.92 18.17 -3.98
C ASP A 14 7.27 18.51 -5.33
N GLY A 15 6.19 19.29 -5.30
CA GLY A 15 5.49 19.73 -6.52
C GLY A 15 4.71 18.60 -7.19
N GLY A 16 4.37 17.55 -6.46
CA GLY A 16 3.66 16.38 -6.97
C GLY A 16 2.18 16.60 -7.32
N GLY A 17 1.69 17.85 -7.29
CA GLY A 17 0.28 18.20 -7.45
C GLY A 17 -0.49 18.15 -6.13
N ALA A 18 -1.80 17.88 -6.19
CA ALA A 18 -2.64 17.69 -5.01
C ALA A 18 -3.59 16.50 -5.19
N LEU A 19 -3.99 15.89 -4.07
CA LEU A 19 -5.09 14.92 -4.00
C LEU A 19 -6.36 15.64 -3.55
N CYS A 20 -7.50 15.26 -4.12
CA CYS A 20 -8.80 15.75 -3.72
C CYS A 20 -9.64 14.59 -3.18
N LEU A 21 -10.19 14.76 -1.98
CA LEU A 21 -11.13 13.84 -1.36
C LEU A 21 -12.56 14.29 -1.69
N PHE A 22 -13.33 13.39 -2.28
CA PHE A 22 -14.74 13.62 -2.58
C PHE A 22 -15.62 12.63 -1.82
N GLU A 23 -16.78 13.11 -1.38
CA GLU A 23 -17.90 12.29 -0.97
C GLU A 23 -18.79 11.98 -2.19
N TYR A 24 -19.31 10.75 -2.25
CA TYR A 24 -20.22 10.28 -3.29
C TYR A 24 -21.28 9.35 -2.70
N GLY A 25 -22.35 9.94 -2.15
CA GLY A 25 -23.29 9.19 -1.30
C GLY A 25 -22.55 8.71 -0.05
N ASP A 26 -22.71 7.44 0.33
CA ASP A 26 -22.05 6.89 1.53
C ASP A 26 -20.58 6.51 1.33
N ASP A 27 -20.00 6.81 0.17
CA ASP A 27 -18.64 6.42 -0.20
C ASP A 27 -17.72 7.64 -0.38
N PHE A 28 -16.41 7.41 -0.25
CA PHE A 28 -15.40 8.41 -0.55
C PHE A 28 -14.56 8.02 -1.76
N VAL A 29 -14.05 9.03 -2.46
CA VAL A 29 -13.23 8.90 -3.66
C VAL A 29 -12.05 9.86 -3.60
N ILE A 30 -10.84 9.35 -3.84
CA ILE A 30 -9.63 10.19 -4.00
C ILE A 30 -9.31 10.34 -5.49
N LYS A 31 -8.99 11.56 -5.92
CA LYS A 31 -8.57 11.91 -7.28
C LYS A 31 -7.34 12.82 -7.25
N ILE A 32 -6.54 12.82 -8.32
CA ILE A 32 -5.50 13.84 -8.52
C ILE A 32 -6.15 15.13 -9.03
N GLN A 33 -5.79 16.26 -8.43
CA GLN A 33 -6.23 17.59 -8.86
C GLN A 33 -5.76 17.86 -10.29
N GLY A 34 -6.69 18.31 -11.15
CA GLY A 34 -6.38 18.63 -12.55
C GLY A 34 -6.23 17.43 -13.49
N GLY A 35 -6.39 16.19 -13.01
CA GLY A 35 -6.47 15.02 -13.89
C GLY A 35 -7.76 15.02 -14.73
N ASN A 36 -7.76 14.28 -15.85
CA ASN A 36 -8.92 14.11 -16.76
C ASN A 36 -10.11 13.33 -16.12
N GLY A 37 -10.26 13.35 -14.80
CA GLY A 37 -11.33 12.68 -14.06
C GLY A 37 -11.00 11.27 -13.57
N ASN A 38 -9.78 10.77 -13.81
CA ASN A 38 -9.41 9.42 -13.37
C ASN A 38 -9.34 9.35 -11.84
N GLN A 39 -10.25 8.56 -11.30
CA GLN A 39 -10.31 8.17 -9.91
C GLN A 39 -9.13 7.26 -9.56
N LEU A 40 -8.46 7.54 -8.45
CA LEU A 40 -7.39 6.67 -7.94
C LEU A 40 -7.97 5.49 -7.17
N MET A 41 -8.84 5.77 -6.20
CA MET A 41 -9.36 4.76 -5.26
C MET A 41 -10.73 5.18 -4.70
N ASN A 42 -11.48 4.23 -4.14
CA ASN A 42 -12.71 4.48 -3.38
C ASN A 42 -12.93 3.47 -2.26
N THR A 43 -13.88 3.80 -1.39
CA THR A 43 -14.26 2.97 -0.25
C THR A 43 -15.16 1.77 -0.58
N ARG A 44 -15.65 1.62 -1.81
CA ARG A 44 -16.54 0.51 -2.22
C ARG A 44 -15.78 -0.70 -2.76
N THR A 45 -14.61 -0.47 -3.35
CA THR A 45 -13.79 -1.50 -3.99
C THR A 45 -12.40 -1.49 -3.39
N HIS A 46 -12.20 -2.33 -2.37
CA HIS A 46 -10.93 -2.45 -1.63
C HIS A 46 -10.47 -3.92 -1.48
N GLY A 47 -11.01 -4.83 -2.29
CA GLY A 47 -10.72 -6.26 -2.16
C GLY A 47 -9.26 -6.61 -2.45
N SER A 48 -8.60 -5.82 -3.32
CA SER A 48 -7.18 -5.99 -3.60
C SER A 48 -6.28 -5.48 -2.47
N GLU A 49 -6.68 -4.41 -1.80
CA GLU A 49 -6.03 -3.80 -0.65
C GLU A 49 -6.13 -4.74 0.56
N ASP A 50 -7.29 -5.37 0.75
CA ASP A 50 -7.43 -6.44 1.74
C ASP A 50 -6.47 -7.59 1.48
N ALA A 51 -6.45 -8.10 0.23
CA ALA A 51 -5.60 -9.22 -0.15
C ALA A 51 -4.10 -8.89 -0.08
N LEU A 52 -3.71 -7.66 -0.41
CA LEU A 52 -2.34 -7.17 -0.35
C LEU A 52 -1.73 -7.35 1.04
N ALA A 53 -2.54 -7.16 2.09
CA ALA A 53 -2.08 -7.38 3.45
C ALA A 53 -2.40 -8.77 4.00
N GLU A 54 -3.56 -9.34 3.68
CA GLU A 54 -3.97 -10.66 4.18
C GLU A 54 -2.94 -11.74 3.83
N ILE A 55 -2.49 -11.78 2.57
CA ILE A 55 -1.61 -12.84 2.08
C ILE A 55 -0.26 -12.84 2.82
N PRO A 56 0.54 -11.74 2.83
CA PRO A 56 1.81 -11.75 3.54
C PRO A 56 1.64 -11.85 5.05
N CYS A 57 0.66 -11.15 5.65
CA CYS A 57 0.50 -11.14 7.11
C CYS A 57 0.16 -12.52 7.67
N ARG A 58 -0.70 -13.30 7.00
CA ARG A 58 -0.96 -14.69 7.39
C ARG A 58 0.29 -15.56 7.37
N LYS A 59 1.16 -15.37 6.38
CA LYS A 59 2.41 -16.14 6.26
C LYS A 59 3.40 -15.80 7.37
N ILE A 60 3.40 -14.57 7.90
CA ILE A 60 4.32 -14.16 8.98
C ILE A 60 3.71 -14.16 10.39
N ALA A 61 2.40 -14.38 10.55
CA ALA A 61 1.68 -14.27 11.82
C ALA A 61 2.20 -15.22 12.92
N HIS A 62 2.90 -16.29 12.54
CA HIS A 62 3.51 -17.25 13.48
C HIS A 62 4.85 -16.76 14.06
N ARG A 63 5.44 -15.70 13.50
CA ARG A 63 6.72 -15.15 13.95
C ARG A 63 6.51 -14.33 15.22
N PRO A 64 7.46 -14.33 16.17
CA PRO A 64 7.35 -13.50 17.37
C PRO A 64 7.49 -12.02 17.01
N GLN A 65 6.62 -11.16 17.54
CA GLN A 65 6.66 -9.71 17.36
C GLN A 65 6.88 -9.28 15.89
N PRO A 66 5.99 -9.69 14.98
CA PRO A 66 6.17 -9.42 13.56
C PRO A 66 6.15 -7.91 13.32
N ARG A 67 7.16 -7.41 12.58
CA ARG A 67 7.22 -6.01 12.16
C ARG A 67 6.87 -5.88 10.70
N VAL A 68 5.97 -4.98 10.39
CA VAL A 68 5.39 -4.83 9.07
C VAL A 68 5.47 -3.39 8.60
N LEU A 69 5.85 -3.18 7.34
CA LEU A 69 5.83 -1.86 6.69
C LEU A 69 4.77 -1.85 5.58
N ILE A 70 3.93 -0.82 5.57
CA ILE A 70 3.02 -0.50 4.48
C ILE A 70 3.48 0.83 3.88
N GLY A 71 3.80 0.85 2.59
CA GLY A 71 4.04 2.07 1.83
C GLY A 71 2.73 2.57 1.24
N GLY A 72 2.31 3.78 1.64
CA GLY A 72 1.02 4.37 1.30
C GLY A 72 -0.05 4.04 2.33
N LEU A 73 -0.78 5.06 2.81
CA LEU A 73 -1.94 4.85 3.69
C LEU A 73 -3.24 4.72 2.91
N GLY A 74 -3.38 5.48 1.81
CA GLY A 74 -4.56 5.44 0.95
C GLY A 74 -5.86 5.63 1.73
N MET A 75 -6.79 4.68 1.56
CA MET A 75 -8.08 4.66 2.26
C MET A 75 -8.04 3.91 3.62
N GLY A 76 -6.87 3.40 4.03
CA GLY A 76 -6.68 2.69 5.29
C GLY A 76 -7.03 1.19 5.28
N PHE A 77 -7.55 0.64 4.17
CA PHE A 77 -7.98 -0.77 4.12
C PHE A 77 -6.82 -1.77 4.19
N THR A 78 -5.69 -1.49 3.53
CA THR A 78 -4.47 -2.32 3.62
C THR A 78 -3.98 -2.41 5.07
N LEU A 79 -3.97 -1.28 5.80
CA LEU A 79 -3.66 -1.25 7.23
C LEU A 79 -4.68 -2.02 8.07
N ALA A 80 -5.98 -1.80 7.86
CA ALA A 80 -7.03 -2.52 8.56
C ALA A 80 -6.90 -4.04 8.37
N SER A 81 -6.60 -4.48 7.15
CA SER A 81 -6.40 -5.89 6.83
C SER A 81 -5.18 -6.48 7.52
N ALA A 82 -4.03 -5.78 7.51
CA ALA A 82 -2.85 -6.22 8.23
C ALA A 82 -3.15 -6.47 9.72
N LEU A 83 -3.82 -5.51 10.38
CA LEU A 83 -4.16 -5.58 11.80
C LEU A 83 -5.12 -6.72 12.15
N ARG A 84 -5.99 -7.15 11.23
CA ARG A 84 -6.86 -8.33 11.42
C ARG A 84 -6.10 -9.64 11.40
N HIS A 85 -4.97 -9.71 10.71
CA HIS A 85 -4.20 -10.94 10.47
C HIS A 85 -2.94 -11.06 11.32
N LEU A 86 -2.62 -10.03 12.12
CA LEU A 86 -1.45 -10.01 13.00
C LEU A 86 -1.86 -10.12 14.47
N GLY A 87 -0.96 -10.67 15.28
CA GLY A 87 -1.11 -10.76 16.73
C GLY A 87 -1.07 -9.40 17.44
N LYS A 88 -1.35 -9.41 18.74
CA LYS A 88 -1.34 -8.21 19.60
C LYS A 88 0.07 -7.63 19.85
N ASP A 89 1.10 -8.45 19.62
CA ASP A 89 2.51 -8.13 19.80
C ASP A 89 3.19 -7.63 18.52
N ALA A 90 2.44 -7.50 17.42
CA ALA A 90 2.93 -6.99 16.15
C ALA A 90 3.13 -5.47 16.16
N GLU A 91 3.96 -4.98 15.26
CA GLU A 91 4.07 -3.56 14.90
C GLU A 91 3.76 -3.39 13.41
N VAL A 92 2.86 -2.46 13.08
CA VAL A 92 2.53 -2.10 11.70
C VAL A 92 2.87 -0.64 11.48
N GLN A 93 3.93 -0.40 10.71
CA GLN A 93 4.33 0.94 10.31
C GLN A 93 3.71 1.30 8.96
N VAL A 94 3.16 2.50 8.83
CA VAL A 94 2.64 3.02 7.56
C VAL A 94 3.44 4.25 7.18
N ALA A 95 4.16 4.19 6.06
CA ALA A 95 4.85 5.34 5.49
C ALA A 95 3.91 6.08 4.54
N GLU A 96 3.47 7.27 4.93
CA GLU A 96 2.60 8.14 4.13
C GLU A 96 3.25 9.51 3.96
N LEU A 97 3.35 9.98 2.72
CA LEU A 97 4.02 11.22 2.39
C LEU A 97 3.08 12.43 2.52
N VAL A 98 1.79 12.25 2.21
CA VAL A 98 0.78 13.30 2.12
C VAL A 98 0.10 13.53 3.47
N PRO A 99 0.31 14.67 4.14
CA PRO A 99 -0.28 14.93 5.46
C PRO A 99 -1.80 14.86 5.47
N GLY A 100 -2.45 15.38 4.43
CA GLY A 100 -3.91 15.35 4.33
C GLY A 100 -4.49 13.94 4.22
N VAL A 101 -3.78 12.98 3.61
CA VAL A 101 -4.22 11.57 3.59
C VAL A 101 -4.23 10.98 5.00
N ILE A 102 -3.23 11.32 5.82
CA ILE A 102 -3.18 10.93 7.23
C ILE A 102 -4.38 11.52 7.98
N ASP A 103 -4.67 12.81 7.77
CA ASP A 103 -5.75 13.50 8.46
C ASP A 103 -7.13 12.97 8.04
N TRP A 104 -7.34 12.64 6.76
CA TRP A 104 -8.57 11.99 6.29
C TRP A 104 -8.80 10.63 6.95
N ASN A 105 -7.73 9.86 7.19
CA ASN A 105 -7.78 8.57 7.87
C ASN A 105 -7.95 8.71 9.40
N ARG A 106 -7.72 9.87 9.99
CA ARG A 106 -8.12 10.19 11.37
C ARG A 106 -9.61 10.55 11.50
N GLY A 107 -10.26 10.85 10.38
CA GLY A 107 -11.68 11.21 10.31
C GLY A 107 -12.47 10.26 9.40
N PRO A 108 -13.17 10.79 8.37
CA PRO A 108 -14.19 10.03 7.65
C PRO A 108 -13.70 8.79 6.90
N LEU A 109 -12.44 8.79 6.40
CA LEU A 109 -11.88 7.57 5.79
C LEU A 109 -11.54 6.52 6.84
N GLY A 110 -11.07 6.96 8.01
CA GLY A 110 -10.82 6.10 9.15
C GLY A 110 -12.09 5.37 9.57
N GLU A 111 -13.22 6.07 9.65
CA GLU A 111 -14.51 5.45 9.97
C GLU A 111 -14.88 4.31 9.02
N LYS A 112 -14.59 4.47 7.72
CA LYS A 112 -14.87 3.44 6.70
C LYS A 112 -13.97 2.21 6.80
N SER A 113 -12.73 2.37 7.28
CA SER A 113 -11.78 1.28 7.47
C SER A 113 -11.76 0.72 8.90
N GLY A 114 -12.58 1.25 9.82
CA GLY A 114 -12.67 0.78 11.21
C GLY A 114 -11.65 1.42 12.16
N MET A 115 -11.19 2.64 11.86
CA MET A 115 -10.20 3.42 12.61
C MET A 115 -8.87 2.69 12.89
N PRO A 116 -8.26 2.03 11.88
CA PRO A 116 -7.05 1.24 12.09
C PRO A 116 -5.84 2.10 12.48
N ILE A 117 -5.87 3.40 12.18
CA ILE A 117 -4.85 4.37 12.58
C ILE A 117 -4.74 4.54 14.11
N ASN A 118 -5.81 4.21 14.84
CA ASN A 118 -5.87 4.31 16.30
C ASN A 118 -5.49 2.99 17.00
N ASP A 119 -5.24 1.90 16.25
CA ASP A 119 -4.78 0.64 16.85
C ASP A 119 -3.40 0.85 17.49
N PRO A 120 -3.17 0.38 18.73
CA PRO A 120 -1.89 0.58 19.43
C PRO A 120 -0.68 -0.07 18.74
N ARG A 121 -0.91 -1.00 17.80
CA ARG A 121 0.13 -1.62 16.97
C ARG A 121 0.54 -0.73 15.79
N THR A 122 -0.26 0.28 15.45
CA THR A 122 -0.03 1.15 14.30
C THR A 122 0.94 2.27 14.64
N ARG A 123 1.92 2.50 13.76
CA ARG A 123 2.74 3.72 13.75
C ARG A 123 2.71 4.36 12.36
N VAL A 124 2.10 5.54 12.24
CA VAL A 124 2.13 6.31 11.00
C VAL A 124 3.39 7.17 10.95
N LEU A 125 4.20 6.94 9.92
CA LEU A 125 5.41 7.70 9.61
C LEU A 125 5.08 8.68 8.48
N ARG A 126 5.14 9.99 8.76
CA ARG A 126 5.04 11.02 7.74
C ARG A 126 6.37 11.15 6.97
N LYS A 127 6.67 10.16 6.13
CA LYS A 127 7.95 10.02 5.40
C LYS A 127 7.73 9.31 4.06
N ASP A 128 8.66 9.53 3.13
CA ASP A 128 8.77 8.71 1.93
C ASP A 128 9.16 7.27 2.32
N VAL A 129 8.43 6.29 1.80
CA VAL A 129 8.72 4.87 2.03
C VAL A 129 10.14 4.49 1.59
N ALA A 130 10.69 5.12 0.55
CA ALA A 130 12.07 4.91 0.10
C ALA A 130 13.09 5.27 1.17
N GLU A 131 12.84 6.30 1.98
CA GLU A 131 13.70 6.67 3.11
C GLU A 131 13.60 5.66 4.25
N VAL A 132 12.39 5.17 4.53
CA VAL A 132 12.15 4.14 5.55
C VAL A 132 12.87 2.85 5.18
N LEU A 133 12.75 2.41 3.93
CA LEU A 133 13.43 1.21 3.41
C LEU A 133 14.96 1.31 3.53
N LYS A 134 15.53 2.49 3.33
CA LYS A 134 16.99 2.70 3.40
C LYS A 134 17.52 2.77 4.83
N SER A 135 16.68 3.14 5.80
CA SER A 135 17.09 3.40 7.19
C SER A 135 16.97 2.20 8.12
N GLU A 136 16.19 1.17 7.76
CA GLU A 136 15.85 0.03 8.62
C GLU A 136 16.28 -1.32 7.99
N PRO A 137 17.60 -1.59 7.82
CA PRO A 137 18.07 -2.86 7.31
C PRO A 137 17.65 -4.01 8.24
N GLN A 138 17.07 -5.07 7.65
CA GLN A 138 16.51 -6.22 8.37
C GLN A 138 15.47 -5.83 9.44
N GLY A 139 14.77 -4.72 9.25
CA GLY A 139 13.77 -4.19 10.17
C GLY A 139 12.42 -4.91 10.13
N TYR A 140 12.06 -5.52 8.98
CA TYR A 140 10.68 -5.95 8.71
C TYR A 140 10.57 -7.43 8.31
N ASP A 141 9.50 -8.08 8.75
CA ASP A 141 9.10 -9.43 8.32
C ASP A 141 8.23 -9.38 7.05
N ALA A 142 7.48 -8.31 6.85
CA ALA A 142 6.78 -8.04 5.59
C ALA A 142 6.79 -6.55 5.21
N ILE A 143 6.84 -6.29 3.92
CA ILE A 143 6.70 -4.96 3.31
C ILE A 143 5.60 -5.06 2.26
N MET A 144 4.60 -4.18 2.33
CA MET A 144 3.53 -4.06 1.33
C MET A 144 3.62 -2.70 0.67
N LEU A 145 3.71 -2.65 -0.65
CA LEU A 145 3.78 -1.41 -1.42
C LEU A 145 2.47 -1.16 -2.15
N ASP A 146 1.73 -0.17 -1.64
CA ASP A 146 0.43 0.31 -2.12
C ASP A 146 0.54 1.82 -2.47
N VAL A 147 1.54 2.15 -3.29
CA VAL A 147 2.00 3.54 -3.49
C VAL A 147 1.55 4.12 -4.83
N ASP A 148 1.35 3.28 -5.84
CA ASP A 148 0.98 3.67 -7.21
C ASP A 148 0.21 2.51 -7.87
N ASN A 149 -0.24 2.72 -9.11
CA ASN A 149 -0.94 1.74 -9.92
C ASN A 149 -0.04 0.58 -10.42
N GLY A 150 1.08 0.32 -9.75
CA GLY A 150 2.08 -0.68 -10.12
C GLY A 150 3.24 -0.14 -10.98
N PRO A 151 4.10 -1.02 -11.51
CA PRO A 151 5.31 -0.66 -12.26
C PRO A 151 5.06 0.13 -13.56
N GLU A 152 3.89 -0.06 -14.17
CA GLU A 152 3.43 0.71 -15.35
C GLU A 152 2.63 1.97 -14.93
N GLY A 153 2.39 2.16 -13.64
CA GLY A 153 1.58 3.22 -13.06
C GLY A 153 2.11 4.62 -13.38
N LEU A 154 1.28 5.41 -14.06
CA LEU A 154 1.61 6.75 -14.55
C LEU A 154 1.47 7.86 -13.50
N THR A 155 1.19 7.56 -12.22
CA THR A 155 0.81 8.63 -11.28
C THR A 155 2.02 9.40 -10.74
N ARG A 156 3.18 8.74 -10.53
CA ARG A 156 4.46 9.46 -10.32
C ARG A 156 5.72 8.76 -10.83
N LYS A 157 6.52 9.54 -11.58
CA LYS A 157 7.91 9.16 -11.96
C LYS A 157 8.83 8.91 -10.76
N SER A 158 8.59 9.55 -9.61
CA SER A 158 9.41 9.33 -8.40
C SER A 158 9.22 7.93 -7.82
N ASN A 159 8.01 7.37 -7.92
CA ASN A 159 7.69 6.03 -7.42
C ASN A 159 8.31 4.93 -8.28
N SER A 160 8.68 5.22 -9.54
CA SER A 160 9.35 4.27 -10.44
C SER A 160 10.63 3.69 -9.84
N TRP A 161 11.30 4.42 -8.93
CA TRP A 161 12.46 3.90 -8.20
C TRP A 161 12.14 2.64 -7.39
N LEU A 162 10.95 2.55 -6.76
CA LEU A 162 10.55 1.39 -5.94
C LEU A 162 10.49 0.09 -6.76
N TYR A 163 10.15 0.19 -8.04
CA TYR A 163 10.02 -0.95 -8.96
C TYR A 163 11.30 -1.25 -9.76
N SER A 164 12.34 -0.42 -9.58
CA SER A 164 13.67 -0.61 -10.17
C SER A 164 14.46 -1.68 -9.41
N SER A 165 15.51 -2.23 -10.03
CA SER A 165 16.42 -3.16 -9.33
C SER A 165 16.96 -2.54 -8.03
N THR A 166 17.32 -1.26 -8.04
CA THR A 166 17.85 -0.59 -6.83
C THR A 166 16.81 -0.44 -5.71
N GLY A 167 15.53 -0.28 -6.07
CA GLY A 167 14.42 -0.23 -5.11
C GLY A 167 14.11 -1.61 -4.54
N LEU A 168 14.10 -2.63 -5.40
CA LEU A 168 13.93 -4.03 -4.98
C LEU A 168 15.09 -4.49 -4.08
N ASP A 169 16.33 -4.09 -4.38
CA ASP A 169 17.48 -4.38 -3.52
C ASP A 169 17.37 -3.67 -2.16
N ALA A 170 16.78 -2.46 -2.11
CA ALA A 170 16.50 -1.78 -0.86
C ALA A 170 15.42 -2.51 -0.05
N CYS A 171 14.35 -2.97 -0.71
CA CYS A 171 13.34 -3.81 -0.08
C CYS A 171 13.96 -5.11 0.48
N ALA A 172 14.80 -5.79 -0.31
CA ALA A 172 15.50 -6.99 0.13
C ALA A 172 16.41 -6.71 1.34
N ARG A 173 17.12 -5.58 1.38
CA ARG A 173 17.94 -5.20 2.55
C ARG A 173 17.10 -4.90 3.78
N ALA A 174 15.95 -4.24 3.63
CA ALA A 174 15.04 -3.91 4.72
C ALA A 174 14.33 -5.15 5.31
N LEU A 175 14.14 -6.20 4.50
CA LEU A 175 13.53 -7.45 4.95
C LEU A 175 14.50 -8.30 5.80
N ARG A 176 13.96 -8.83 6.90
CA ARG A 176 14.53 -9.93 7.67
C ARG A 176 14.68 -11.18 6.79
N PRO A 177 15.53 -12.16 7.18
CA PRO A 177 15.61 -13.44 6.47
C PRO A 177 14.24 -14.09 6.30
N LYS A 178 13.95 -14.55 5.07
CA LYS A 178 12.64 -15.10 4.65
C LYS A 178 11.46 -14.11 4.79
N GLY A 179 11.75 -12.81 4.80
CA GLY A 179 10.72 -11.78 4.79
C GLY A 179 10.01 -11.67 3.44
N LEU A 180 8.81 -11.11 3.45
CA LEU A 180 7.94 -11.01 2.28
C LEU A 180 7.83 -9.56 1.78
N LEU A 181 8.06 -9.36 0.49
CA LEU A 181 7.67 -8.16 -0.23
C LEU A 181 6.35 -8.44 -0.97
N ALA A 182 5.33 -7.64 -0.73
CA ALA A 182 4.08 -7.66 -1.47
C ALA A 182 3.93 -6.35 -2.27
N VAL A 183 3.61 -6.46 -3.56
CA VAL A 183 3.51 -5.30 -4.45
C VAL A 183 2.20 -5.36 -5.21
N TRP A 184 1.38 -4.31 -5.07
CA TRP A 184 0.13 -4.16 -5.81
C TRP A 184 0.37 -3.59 -7.21
N SER A 185 -0.44 -4.01 -8.19
CA SER A 185 -0.48 -3.43 -9.52
C SER A 185 -1.83 -3.60 -10.22
N ALA A 186 -2.19 -2.61 -11.02
CA ALA A 186 -3.43 -2.64 -11.80
C ALA A 186 -3.39 -3.70 -12.91
N SER A 187 -2.20 -3.99 -13.46
CA SER A 187 -1.95 -4.98 -14.51
C SER A 187 -0.81 -5.92 -14.14
N ALA A 188 -0.73 -7.07 -14.80
CA ALA A 188 0.46 -7.93 -14.73
C ALA A 188 1.61 -7.33 -15.56
N ASP A 189 2.84 -7.50 -15.10
CA ASP A 189 4.09 -7.09 -15.78
C ASP A 189 5.12 -8.23 -15.66
N GLN A 190 5.31 -8.96 -16.76
CA GLN A 190 6.26 -10.08 -16.81
C GLN A 190 7.71 -9.62 -16.60
N ALA A 191 8.06 -8.41 -17.05
CA ALA A 191 9.40 -7.85 -16.87
C ALA A 191 9.65 -7.53 -15.38
N PHE A 192 8.62 -7.11 -14.64
CA PHE A 192 8.73 -6.91 -13.20
C PHE A 192 8.95 -8.23 -12.45
N SER A 193 8.25 -9.30 -12.81
CA SER A 193 8.48 -10.64 -12.24
C SER A 193 9.92 -11.13 -12.45
N GLN A 194 10.50 -10.85 -13.62
CA GLN A 194 11.91 -11.15 -13.88
C GLN A 194 12.85 -10.26 -13.05
N ARG A 195 12.53 -8.98 -12.85
CA ARG A 195 13.31 -8.07 -11.99
C ARG A 195 13.32 -8.55 -10.54
N LEU A 196 12.17 -8.95 -9.99
CA LEU A 196 12.06 -9.55 -8.64
C LEU A 196 12.99 -10.76 -8.49
N ALA A 197 12.97 -11.68 -9.46
CA ALA A 197 13.83 -12.86 -9.42
C ALA A 197 15.33 -12.50 -9.44
N ARG A 198 15.73 -11.48 -10.23
CA ARG A 198 17.12 -11.00 -10.29
C ARG A 198 17.56 -10.30 -9.01
N SER A 199 16.65 -9.62 -8.31
CA SER A 199 16.91 -8.98 -7.01
C SER A 199 16.79 -9.94 -5.81
N GLY A 200 16.88 -11.26 -6.06
CA GLY A 200 16.99 -12.25 -4.99
C GLY A 200 15.65 -12.65 -4.36
N PHE A 201 14.53 -12.47 -5.07
CA PHE A 201 13.23 -12.94 -4.60
C PHE A 201 12.79 -14.25 -5.26
N ILE A 202 11.90 -14.97 -4.58
CA ILE A 202 11.05 -16.02 -5.15
C ILE A 202 9.64 -15.43 -5.14
N ALA A 203 9.13 -15.07 -6.32
CA ALA A 203 7.87 -14.35 -6.45
C ALA A 203 6.78 -15.23 -7.06
N GLU A 204 5.57 -15.12 -6.50
CA GLU A 204 4.33 -15.62 -7.08
C GLU A 204 3.42 -14.45 -7.48
N GLU A 205 2.71 -14.59 -8.60
CA GLU A 205 1.69 -13.65 -9.03
C GLU A 205 0.32 -14.13 -8.57
N VAL A 206 -0.36 -13.28 -7.79
CA VAL A 206 -1.71 -13.56 -7.30
C VAL A 206 -2.69 -12.60 -7.96
N GLN A 207 -3.68 -13.17 -8.64
CA GLN A 207 -4.70 -12.41 -9.35
C GLN A 207 -5.96 -12.28 -8.48
N VAL A 208 -6.22 -11.07 -7.99
CA VAL A 208 -7.31 -10.78 -7.04
C VAL A 208 -8.39 -9.91 -7.67
N PHE A 209 -9.63 -10.07 -7.24
CA PHE A 209 -10.72 -9.20 -7.69
C PHE A 209 -10.72 -7.90 -6.89
N ALA A 210 -10.91 -6.76 -7.56
CA ALA A 210 -11.06 -5.46 -6.91
C ALA A 210 -12.30 -5.38 -6.00
N HIS A 211 -13.31 -6.22 -6.26
CA HIS A 211 -14.55 -6.29 -5.49
C HIS A 211 -15.06 -7.73 -5.33
N GLY A 212 -14.95 -8.27 -4.12
CA GLY A 212 -15.46 -9.60 -3.79
C GLY A 212 -14.85 -10.69 -4.67
N ASN A 213 -15.67 -11.36 -5.48
CA ASN A 213 -15.26 -12.49 -6.33
C ASN A 213 -15.53 -12.29 -7.84
N ARG A 214 -15.80 -11.05 -8.28
CA ARG A 214 -16.12 -10.71 -9.69
C ARG A 214 -15.57 -9.34 -10.08
N GLY A 215 -15.48 -9.06 -11.38
CA GLY A 215 -15.11 -7.73 -11.92
C GLY A 215 -13.62 -7.61 -12.25
N THR A 216 -13.11 -6.36 -12.26
CA THR A 216 -11.72 -6.04 -12.56
C THR A 216 -10.77 -6.83 -11.65
N ARG A 217 -9.70 -7.37 -12.25
CA ARG A 217 -8.65 -8.06 -11.51
C ARG A 217 -7.42 -7.18 -11.40
N HIS A 218 -6.78 -7.23 -10.25
CA HIS A 218 -5.48 -6.63 -9.99
C HIS A 218 -4.46 -7.75 -9.76
N THR A 219 -3.19 -7.42 -9.98
CA THR A 219 -2.08 -8.31 -9.73
C THR A 219 -1.42 -7.93 -8.42
N ILE A 220 -1.15 -8.92 -7.58
CA ILE A 220 -0.27 -8.76 -6.42
C ILE A 220 0.90 -9.71 -6.59
N TRP A 221 2.12 -9.18 -6.58
CA TRP A 221 3.31 -10.02 -6.44
C TRP A 221 3.56 -10.28 -4.97
N ILE A 222 3.68 -11.55 -4.60
CA ILE A 222 4.11 -11.97 -3.27
C ILE A 222 5.51 -12.58 -3.43
N ALA A 223 6.51 -11.87 -2.92
CA ALA A 223 7.92 -12.13 -3.18
C ALA A 223 8.66 -12.44 -1.87
N GLU A 224 9.06 -13.69 -1.67
CA GLU A 224 9.89 -14.09 -0.54
C GLU A 224 11.36 -13.81 -0.83
N LYS A 225 12.02 -13.11 0.10
CA LYS A 225 13.46 -12.89 0.05
C LYS A 225 14.20 -14.21 0.21
N ARG A 226 15.06 -14.55 -0.76
CA ARG A 226 15.96 -15.71 -0.66
C ARG A 226 16.88 -15.56 0.55
N SER A 227 17.18 -16.70 1.18
CA SER A 227 18.12 -16.79 2.30
C SER A 227 19.51 -16.34 1.90
#